data_AF-A0A4R0GIS3-F1
#
_entry.id   AF-A0A4R0GIS3-F1
#
_cell.length_a   1.000
_cell.length_b   1.000
_cell.length_c   1.000
_cell.angle_alpha   90.00
_cell.angle_beta   90.00
_cell.angle_gamma   90.00
#
_symmetry.space_group_name_H-M   'P 1'
#
loop_
_entity.id
_entity.type
_entity.pdbx_description
1 polymer ?
#
loop_
_entity_poly.entity_id
_entity_poly.type
_entity_poly.pdbx_seq_one_letter_code
_entity_poly.pdbx_strand_id
1 'polypeptide(L)'
;MIWIIESKSKLSRVFAADLKRLRANAAVAAHVTRSVLNSTIAQMQTPLAPALAPGEPVLVLAHSGYDVDPRSQQEAPWVGGRWLDEFAQDVALKFTPAGLSGRTLWFLVCHTGNDVTTLANHLAAAGVNNVTIYMPTDFMYISNTGIPHVLLSEADLESVNKDVARCDSDYLSIQGSQPTGSYWAGCTINGQVVTKLPTSAVEAAVQAQFDPSEEEA
;
A
#
# COMPACT_ATOMS: atom_id res chain seq x y z
N MET A 1 -7.64 9.44 2.16
CA MET A 1 -7.12 9.81 0.83
C MET A 1 -6.38 8.64 0.21
N ILE A 2 -6.44 8.48 -1.13
CA ILE A 2 -5.55 7.56 -1.85
C ILE A 2 -4.44 8.33 -2.59
N TRP A 3 -3.20 7.94 -2.34
CA TRP A 3 -2.00 8.43 -3.00
C TRP A 3 -1.52 7.38 -4.00
N ILE A 4 -1.57 7.71 -5.29
CA ILE A 4 -1.28 6.81 -6.40
C ILE A 4 0.09 7.18 -6.97
N ILE A 5 0.99 6.21 -7.05
CA ILE A 5 2.35 6.40 -7.56
C ILE A 5 2.52 5.54 -8.82
N GLU A 6 2.76 6.19 -9.94
CA GLU A 6 2.92 5.55 -11.25
C GLU A 6 4.13 6.14 -11.98
N SER A 7 4.63 5.46 -13.02
CA SER A 7 5.68 6.00 -13.89
C SER A 7 5.12 6.86 -15.04
N LYS A 8 3.80 6.84 -15.26
CA LYS A 8 3.12 7.54 -16.36
C LYS A 8 2.33 8.73 -15.84
N SER A 9 2.31 9.81 -16.61
CA SER A 9 1.58 11.05 -16.29
C SER A 9 0.06 10.93 -16.32
N LYS A 10 -0.46 9.79 -16.76
CA LYS A 10 -1.88 9.44 -16.74
C LYS A 10 -2.03 8.14 -15.98
N LEU A 11 -3.10 8.05 -15.21
CA LEU A 11 -3.49 6.83 -14.50
C LEU A 11 -3.64 5.68 -15.51
N SER A 12 -2.90 4.60 -15.31
CA SER A 12 -3.09 3.37 -16.08
C SER A 12 -4.51 2.84 -15.93
N ARG A 13 -4.93 2.03 -16.91
CA ARG A 13 -6.22 1.33 -16.85
C ARG A 13 -6.35 0.46 -15.60
N VAL A 14 -5.25 -0.17 -15.19
CA VAL A 14 -5.18 -1.03 -13.99
C VAL A 14 -5.49 -0.23 -12.73
N PHE A 15 -4.72 0.82 -12.44
CA PHE A 15 -5.01 1.64 -11.25
C PHE A 15 -6.36 2.37 -11.34
N ALA A 16 -6.84 2.70 -12.54
CA ALA A 16 -8.18 3.26 -12.72
C ALA A 16 -9.28 2.25 -12.36
N ALA A 17 -9.11 0.97 -12.70
CA ALA A 17 -10.02 -0.11 -12.33
C ALA A 17 -10.00 -0.37 -10.82
N ASP A 18 -8.81 -0.46 -10.23
CA ASP A 18 -8.60 -0.60 -8.78
C ASP A 18 -9.27 0.55 -8.01
N LEU A 19 -9.05 1.79 -8.47
CA LEU A 19 -9.66 2.97 -7.86
C LEU A 19 -11.19 2.96 -7.98
N LYS A 20 -11.72 2.53 -9.13
CA LYS A 20 -13.17 2.39 -9.32
C LYS A 20 -13.76 1.37 -8.35
N ARG A 21 -13.08 0.24 -8.15
CA ARG A 21 -13.51 -0.83 -7.23
C ARG A 21 -13.47 -0.39 -5.78
N LEU A 22 -12.35 0.20 -5.31
CA LEU A 22 -12.25 0.75 -3.96
C LEU A 22 -13.36 1.77 -3.65
N ARG A 23 -13.77 2.56 -4.65
CA ARG A 23 -14.88 3.53 -4.51
C ARG A 23 -16.27 2.89 -4.51
N ALA A 24 -16.41 1.67 -5.02
CA ALA A 24 -17.68 0.94 -5.03
C ALA A 24 -17.98 0.30 -3.66
N ASN A 25 -16.95 -0.04 -2.88
CA ASN A 25 -17.10 -0.64 -1.56
C ASN A 25 -17.50 0.41 -0.50
N ALA A 26 -18.58 0.17 0.24
CA ALA A 26 -19.04 1.13 1.25
C ALA A 26 -18.07 1.34 2.42
N ALA A 27 -17.32 0.32 2.85
CA ALA A 27 -16.37 0.44 3.97
C ALA A 27 -15.15 1.29 3.61
N VAL A 28 -14.67 1.19 2.36
CA VAL A 28 -13.47 1.93 1.94
C VAL A 28 -13.73 3.16 1.08
N ALA A 29 -14.91 3.32 0.49
CA ALA A 29 -15.25 4.51 -0.29
C ALA A 29 -15.07 5.81 0.51
N ALA A 30 -15.40 5.79 1.81
CA ALA A 30 -15.23 6.92 2.72
C ALA A 30 -13.75 7.31 2.94
N HIS A 31 -12.81 6.41 2.68
CA HIS A 31 -11.37 6.69 2.75
C HIS A 31 -10.78 7.13 1.40
N VAL A 32 -11.49 6.86 0.31
CA VAL A 32 -11.12 7.22 -1.07
C VAL A 32 -11.90 8.47 -1.54
N THR A 33 -12.02 9.45 -0.65
CA THR A 33 -12.67 10.76 -0.89
C THR A 33 -11.95 11.60 -1.94
N ARG A 34 -10.64 11.43 -2.05
CA ARG A 34 -9.80 12.09 -3.04
C ARG A 34 -8.64 11.19 -3.45
N SER A 35 -8.17 11.39 -4.68
CA SER A 35 -7.02 10.69 -5.27
C SER A 35 -5.96 11.70 -5.70
N VAL A 36 -4.70 11.43 -5.38
CA VAL A 36 -3.54 12.20 -5.84
C VAL A 36 -2.66 11.27 -6.68
N LEU A 37 -2.51 11.58 -7.97
CA LEU A 37 -1.62 10.84 -8.86
C LEU A 37 -0.26 11.52 -8.94
N ASN A 38 0.78 10.73 -8.76
CA ASN A 38 2.17 11.13 -8.81
C ASN A 38 2.90 10.29 -9.84
N SER A 39 3.35 10.95 -10.91
CA SER A 39 4.04 10.28 -12.03
C SER A 39 5.54 10.47 -12.06
N THR A 40 6.07 11.38 -11.23
CA THR A 40 7.48 11.74 -11.18
C THR A 40 7.94 11.95 -9.74
N ILE A 41 9.24 11.78 -9.49
CA ILE A 41 9.88 12.01 -8.19
C ILE A 41 9.58 13.43 -7.68
N ALA A 42 9.72 14.44 -8.54
CA ALA A 42 9.44 15.84 -8.16
C ALA A 42 8.01 16.02 -7.65
N GLN A 43 7.03 15.36 -8.27
CA GLN A 43 5.66 15.40 -7.79
C GLN A 43 5.52 14.66 -6.45
N MET A 44 6.20 13.50 -6.28
CA MET A 44 6.14 12.71 -5.03
C MET A 44 6.61 13.53 -3.83
N GLN A 45 7.62 14.38 -4.04
CA GLN A 45 8.16 15.28 -3.02
C GLN A 45 7.34 16.58 -2.86
N THR A 46 6.43 16.88 -3.78
CA THR A 46 5.59 18.08 -3.70
C THR A 46 4.59 17.94 -2.57
N PRO A 47 4.59 18.85 -1.56
CA PRO A 47 3.69 18.79 -0.43
C PRO A 47 2.21 18.66 -0.83
N LEU A 48 1.45 17.93 -0.03
CA LEU A 48 0.04 17.70 -0.26
C LEU A 48 -0.78 19.00 -0.05
N ALA A 49 -1.54 19.40 -1.07
CA ALA A 49 -2.50 20.50 -0.99
C ALA A 49 -3.88 20.07 -1.54
N PRO A 50 -4.97 20.21 -0.77
CA PRO A 50 -5.03 20.65 0.64
C PRO A 50 -4.47 19.60 1.60
N ALA A 51 -4.20 19.99 2.86
CA ALA A 51 -3.75 19.07 3.91
C ALA A 51 -4.75 17.92 4.16
N LEU A 52 -4.31 16.87 4.85
CA LEU A 52 -5.19 15.77 5.27
C LEU A 52 -6.18 16.20 6.35
N ALA A 53 -7.42 15.72 6.27
CA ALA A 53 -8.40 15.93 7.34
C ALA A 53 -7.96 15.20 8.63
N PRO A 54 -8.36 15.63 9.85
CA PRO A 54 -8.01 14.95 11.08
C PRO A 54 -8.39 13.46 11.04
N GLY A 55 -7.47 12.57 11.42
CA GLY A 55 -7.69 11.12 11.43
C GLY A 55 -7.86 10.45 10.06
N GLU A 56 -7.86 11.20 8.95
CA GLU A 56 -7.97 10.65 7.60
C GLU A 56 -6.82 9.65 7.31
N PRO A 57 -7.10 8.36 7.01
CA PRO A 57 -6.05 7.43 6.66
C PRO A 57 -5.48 7.73 5.27
N VAL A 58 -4.25 7.27 5.04
CA VAL A 58 -3.57 7.37 3.75
C VAL A 58 -3.47 5.98 3.15
N LEU A 59 -4.08 5.78 1.99
CA LEU A 59 -3.94 4.56 1.20
C LEU A 59 -2.87 4.85 0.13
N VAL A 60 -1.77 4.10 0.14
CA VAL A 60 -0.68 4.23 -0.84
C VAL A 60 -0.87 3.14 -1.88
N LEU A 61 -1.25 3.51 -3.10
CA LEU A 61 -1.42 2.59 -4.22
C LEU A 61 -0.22 2.73 -5.17
N ALA A 62 0.61 1.70 -5.23
CA ALA A 62 1.83 1.70 -6.01
C ALA A 62 2.24 0.27 -6.36
N HIS A 63 3.05 0.10 -7.41
CA HIS A 63 3.80 -1.13 -7.56
C HIS A 63 4.96 -1.18 -6.58
N SER A 64 5.36 -2.39 -6.21
CA SER A 64 6.53 -2.63 -5.38
C SER A 64 7.11 -4.01 -5.69
N GLY A 65 8.33 -4.23 -5.24
CA GLY A 65 9.01 -5.51 -5.40
C GLY A 65 10.44 -5.41 -4.92
N TYR A 66 11.26 -6.31 -5.43
CA TYR A 66 12.68 -6.39 -5.17
C TYR A 66 13.44 -6.23 -6.47
N ASP A 67 14.56 -5.53 -6.42
CA ASP A 67 15.51 -5.43 -7.53
C ASP A 67 16.91 -5.15 -6.95
N VAL A 68 17.95 -5.26 -7.78
CA VAL A 68 19.33 -4.98 -7.37
C VAL A 68 19.53 -3.48 -7.25
N ASP A 69 19.73 -2.99 -6.02
CA ASP A 69 20.02 -1.58 -5.79
C ASP A 69 21.42 -1.24 -6.31
N PRO A 70 21.55 -0.32 -7.28
CA PRO A 70 22.86 0.00 -7.87
C PRO A 70 23.84 0.60 -6.85
N ARG A 71 23.36 1.15 -5.73
CA ARG A 71 24.17 1.76 -4.66
C ARG A 71 24.87 0.71 -3.81
N SER A 72 24.22 -0.44 -3.57
CA SER A 72 24.70 -1.51 -2.70
C SER A 72 25.09 -2.79 -3.44
N GLN A 73 24.66 -2.94 -4.70
CA GLN A 73 24.77 -4.17 -5.50
C GLN A 73 24.11 -5.39 -4.84
N GLN A 74 23.07 -5.16 -4.03
CA GLN A 74 22.29 -6.18 -3.34
C GLN A 74 20.82 -6.05 -3.70
N GLU A 75 20.09 -7.16 -3.64
CA GLU A 75 18.64 -7.14 -3.75
C GLU A 75 18.05 -6.30 -2.61
N ALA A 76 17.19 -5.35 -2.96
CA ALA A 76 16.56 -4.44 -2.02
C ALA A 76 15.10 -4.19 -2.39
N PRO A 77 14.22 -3.95 -1.41
CA PRO A 77 12.83 -3.60 -1.64
C PRO A 77 12.69 -2.17 -2.18
N TRP A 78 11.74 -1.99 -3.10
CA TRP A 78 11.34 -0.69 -3.62
C TRP A 78 9.81 -0.54 -3.65
N VAL A 79 9.33 0.69 -3.53
CA VAL A 79 7.91 1.06 -3.67
C VAL A 79 7.80 2.25 -4.62
N GLY A 80 6.95 2.14 -5.65
CA GLY A 80 6.73 3.19 -6.64
C GLY A 80 8.00 3.57 -7.41
N GLY A 81 8.91 2.61 -7.63
CA GLY A 81 10.22 2.83 -8.25
C GLY A 81 11.25 3.55 -7.37
N ARG A 82 11.04 3.59 -6.04
CA ARG A 82 11.94 4.20 -5.06
C ARG A 82 12.38 3.17 -4.03
N TRP A 83 13.68 3.10 -3.75
CA TRP A 83 14.19 2.25 -2.66
C TRP A 83 13.60 2.71 -1.33
N LEU A 84 13.39 1.80 -0.36
CA LEU A 84 12.61 2.12 0.85
C LEU A 84 13.14 3.32 1.65
N ASP A 85 14.45 3.52 1.69
CA ASP A 85 15.08 4.66 2.37
C ASP A 85 14.74 5.99 1.66
N GLU A 86 14.82 6.01 0.33
CA GLU A 86 14.42 7.18 -0.47
C GLU A 86 12.91 7.41 -0.40
N PHE A 87 12.12 6.35 -0.49
CA PHE A 87 10.67 6.40 -0.42
C PHE A 87 10.20 6.98 0.92
N ALA A 88 10.83 6.62 2.04
CA ALA A 88 10.51 7.18 3.34
C ALA A 88 10.76 8.70 3.40
N GLN A 89 11.81 9.20 2.74
CA GLN A 89 12.05 10.64 2.61
C GLN A 89 10.98 11.30 1.74
N ASP A 90 10.60 10.68 0.63
CA ASP A 90 9.54 11.17 -0.24
C ASP A 90 8.20 11.25 0.51
N VAL A 91 7.88 10.26 1.36
CA VAL A 91 6.71 10.28 2.26
C VAL A 91 6.81 11.47 3.24
N ALA A 92 7.93 11.64 3.93
CA ALA A 92 8.09 12.73 4.89
C ALA A 92 7.89 14.11 4.22
N LEU A 93 8.47 14.31 3.03
CA LEU A 93 8.32 15.53 2.25
C LEU A 93 6.88 15.74 1.76
N LYS A 94 6.24 14.70 1.22
CA LYS A 94 4.87 14.76 0.70
C LYS A 94 3.87 15.26 1.74
N PHE A 95 4.03 14.83 2.99
CA PHE A 95 3.07 15.09 4.04
C PHE A 95 3.48 16.21 5.00
N THR A 96 4.60 16.90 4.74
CA THR A 96 5.01 18.10 5.49
C THR A 96 4.17 19.33 5.08
N PRO A 97 3.87 20.29 5.99
CA PRO A 97 4.15 20.29 7.43
C PRO A 97 3.06 19.61 8.29
N ALA A 98 1.92 19.25 7.68
CA ALA A 98 0.78 18.68 8.41
C ALA A 98 1.11 17.35 9.12
N GLY A 99 2.11 16.64 8.61
CA GLY A 99 2.62 15.38 9.15
C GLY A 99 1.68 14.21 8.96
N LEU A 100 2.21 13.01 9.25
CA LEU A 100 1.44 11.77 9.30
C LEU A 100 1.05 11.37 10.72
N SER A 101 1.48 12.13 11.73
CA SER A 101 1.26 11.81 13.14
C SER A 101 -0.22 11.57 13.47
N GLY A 102 -0.48 10.47 14.17
CA GLY A 102 -1.80 9.97 14.54
C GLY A 102 -2.56 9.25 13.43
N ARG A 103 -1.90 8.91 12.30
CA ARG A 103 -2.57 8.32 11.14
C ARG A 103 -2.14 6.88 10.86
N THR A 104 -3.03 6.19 10.15
CA THR A 104 -2.78 4.88 9.57
C THR A 104 -2.38 5.01 8.10
N LEU A 105 -1.31 4.33 7.72
CA LEU A 105 -0.85 4.15 6.35
C LEU A 105 -1.19 2.73 5.89
N TRP A 106 -2.03 2.63 4.88
CA TRP A 106 -2.40 1.37 4.23
C TRP A 106 -1.67 1.27 2.90
N PHE A 107 -0.69 0.40 2.80
CA PHE A 107 0.03 0.14 1.56
C PHE A 107 -0.74 -0.88 0.73
N LEU A 108 -1.28 -0.43 -0.40
CA LEU A 108 -1.87 -1.25 -1.45
C LEU A 108 -0.78 -1.49 -2.50
N VAL A 109 0.18 -2.36 -2.16
CA VAL A 109 1.38 -2.67 -2.96
C VAL A 109 1.61 -4.19 -2.98
N CYS A 110 2.61 -4.72 -3.68
CA CYS A 110 2.88 -6.17 -3.74
C CYS A 110 4.25 -6.56 -3.14
N HIS A 111 4.34 -7.74 -2.51
CA HIS A 111 5.57 -8.44 -2.13
C HIS A 111 6.46 -7.81 -1.04
N THR A 112 6.28 -6.55 -0.67
CA THR A 112 7.22 -5.85 0.22
C THR A 112 6.81 -5.84 1.70
N GLY A 113 5.68 -6.44 2.07
CA GLY A 113 5.19 -6.52 3.46
C GLY A 113 6.19 -7.09 4.46
N ASN A 114 7.04 -8.02 4.03
CA ASN A 114 8.10 -8.58 4.88
C ASN A 114 9.11 -7.52 5.36
N ASP A 115 9.26 -6.42 4.62
CA ASP A 115 10.13 -5.28 4.93
C ASP A 115 9.41 -4.13 5.66
N VAL A 116 8.20 -4.34 6.19
CA VAL A 116 7.46 -3.28 6.90
C VAL A 116 8.25 -2.68 8.06
N THR A 117 9.04 -3.48 8.78
CA THR A 117 9.90 -3.00 9.86
C THR A 117 11.03 -2.11 9.33
N THR A 118 11.63 -2.48 8.19
CA THR A 118 12.67 -1.69 7.52
C THR A 118 12.10 -0.35 7.06
N LEU A 119 10.95 -0.36 6.38
CA LEU A 119 10.22 0.86 6.00
C LEU A 119 9.91 1.74 7.22
N ALA A 120 9.41 1.14 8.31
CA ALA A 120 9.08 1.87 9.53
C ALA A 120 10.31 2.51 10.18
N ASN A 121 11.45 1.83 10.19
CA ASN A 121 12.72 2.40 10.67
C ASN A 121 13.16 3.60 9.81
N HIS A 122 13.03 3.51 8.49
CA HIS A 122 13.36 4.63 7.60
C HIS A 122 12.41 5.82 7.78
N LEU A 123 11.11 5.57 7.96
CA LEU A 123 10.13 6.62 8.25
C LEU A 123 10.40 7.30 9.60
N ALA A 124 10.74 6.52 10.64
CA ALA A 124 11.16 7.05 11.93
C ALA A 124 12.39 7.96 11.76
N ALA A 125 13.44 7.47 11.09
CA ALA A 125 14.64 8.25 10.79
C ALA A 125 14.36 9.54 9.98
N ALA A 126 13.32 9.53 9.14
CA ALA A 126 12.83 10.70 8.40
C ALA A 126 11.95 11.66 9.23
N GLY A 127 11.78 11.40 10.54
CA GLY A 127 11.03 12.25 11.47
C GLY A 127 9.53 11.93 11.55
N VAL A 128 9.05 10.88 10.88
CA VAL A 128 7.66 10.40 11.02
C VAL A 128 7.50 9.75 12.38
N ASN A 129 6.41 10.08 13.09
CA ASN A 129 6.15 9.55 14.42
C ASN A 129 4.65 9.37 14.66
N ASN A 130 4.29 8.51 15.60
CA ASN A 130 2.92 8.17 16.00
C ASN A 130 2.06 7.69 14.81
N VAL A 131 2.59 6.73 14.03
CA VAL A 131 1.89 6.17 12.87
C VAL A 131 1.74 4.67 12.98
N THR A 132 0.70 4.15 12.34
CA THR A 132 0.52 2.71 12.13
C THR A 132 0.62 2.41 10.64
N ILE A 133 1.32 1.35 10.29
CA ILE A 133 1.60 0.96 8.91
C ILE A 133 1.10 -0.47 8.73
N TYR A 134 0.41 -0.72 7.62
CA TYR A 134 -0.02 -2.04 7.18
C TYR A 134 0.37 -2.24 5.72
N MET A 135 0.95 -3.39 5.40
CA MET A 135 1.46 -3.70 4.06
C MET A 135 1.33 -5.21 3.78
N PRO A 136 0.82 -5.63 2.60
CA PRO A 136 0.68 -7.03 2.24
C PRO A 136 2.05 -7.69 1.99
N THR A 137 2.21 -8.94 2.43
CA THR A 137 3.48 -9.70 2.33
C THR A 137 3.73 -10.27 0.94
N ASP A 138 2.66 -10.58 0.20
CA ASP A 138 2.72 -11.26 -1.09
C ASP A 138 2.02 -10.42 -2.17
N PHE A 139 1.54 -11.07 -3.24
CA PHE A 139 0.86 -10.35 -4.32
C PHE A 139 -0.51 -9.85 -3.87
N MET A 140 -0.83 -8.59 -4.15
CA MET A 140 -2.10 -7.97 -3.80
C MET A 140 -2.92 -7.61 -5.04
N TYR A 141 -4.23 -7.85 -4.99
CA TYR A 141 -5.19 -7.39 -6.00
C TYR A 141 -6.43 -6.78 -5.35
N ILE A 142 -7.18 -5.94 -6.06
CA ILE A 142 -8.44 -5.37 -5.58
C ILE A 142 -9.62 -6.02 -6.33
N SER A 143 -10.52 -6.66 -5.58
CA SER A 143 -11.69 -7.37 -6.11
C SER A 143 -12.73 -6.46 -6.77
N ASN A 144 -13.71 -7.05 -7.45
CA ASN A 144 -14.85 -6.31 -7.99
C ASN A 144 -15.66 -5.56 -6.92
N THR A 145 -15.64 -6.05 -5.68
CA THR A 145 -16.29 -5.43 -4.52
C THR A 145 -15.41 -4.38 -3.85
N GLY A 146 -14.21 -4.10 -4.37
CA GLY A 146 -13.29 -3.09 -3.83
C GLY A 146 -12.45 -3.53 -2.64
N ILE A 147 -12.34 -4.84 -2.43
CA ILE A 147 -11.67 -5.44 -1.29
C ILE A 147 -10.26 -5.88 -1.70
N PRO A 148 -9.18 -5.41 -1.04
CA PRO A 148 -7.83 -5.89 -1.27
C PRO A 148 -7.65 -7.34 -0.81
N HIS A 149 -7.21 -8.21 -1.69
CA HIS A 149 -6.90 -9.62 -1.44
C HIS A 149 -5.41 -9.87 -1.58
N VAL A 150 -4.89 -10.82 -0.80
CA VAL A 150 -3.49 -11.25 -0.89
C VAL A 150 -3.41 -12.70 -1.31
N LEU A 151 -2.59 -13.00 -2.31
CA LEU A 151 -2.38 -14.35 -2.81
C LEU A 151 -1.32 -15.10 -2.01
N LEU A 152 -1.61 -16.37 -1.73
CA LEU A 152 -0.67 -17.29 -1.08
C LEU A 152 0.56 -17.53 -1.97
N SER A 153 1.74 -17.58 -1.33
CA SER A 153 3.04 -17.82 -1.98
C SER A 153 3.20 -19.18 -2.68
N GLU A 154 2.24 -20.10 -2.52
CA GLU A 154 2.21 -21.38 -3.25
C GLU A 154 1.59 -21.27 -4.64
N ALA A 155 0.92 -20.14 -4.95
CA ALA A 155 0.52 -19.84 -6.31
C ALA A 155 1.77 -19.53 -7.14
N ASP A 156 1.88 -20.14 -8.33
CA ASP A 156 2.98 -19.87 -9.25
C ASP A 156 3.03 -18.37 -9.56
N LEU A 157 3.97 -17.66 -8.93
CA LEU A 157 4.10 -16.20 -9.04
C LEU A 157 4.30 -15.76 -10.49
N GLU A 158 4.90 -16.60 -11.35
CA GLU A 158 5.05 -16.31 -12.77
C GLU A 158 3.70 -16.47 -13.49
N SER A 159 2.90 -17.49 -13.15
CA SER A 159 1.52 -17.63 -13.64
C SER A 159 0.61 -16.52 -13.11
N VAL A 160 0.69 -16.15 -11.83
CA VAL A 160 -0.11 -15.09 -11.22
C VAL A 160 0.25 -13.72 -11.78
N ASN A 161 1.54 -13.41 -11.94
CA ASN A 161 1.95 -12.17 -12.61
C ASN A 161 1.54 -12.17 -14.09
N LYS A 162 1.61 -13.32 -14.78
CA LYS A 162 1.09 -13.45 -16.15
C LYS A 162 -0.42 -13.32 -16.19
N ASP A 163 -1.17 -13.89 -15.25
CA ASP A 163 -2.63 -13.88 -15.21
C ASP A 163 -3.15 -12.50 -14.82
N VAL A 164 -2.50 -11.81 -13.88
CA VAL A 164 -2.83 -10.41 -13.53
C VAL A 164 -2.42 -9.44 -14.65
N ALA A 165 -1.30 -9.68 -15.33
CA ALA A 165 -0.91 -8.90 -16.50
C ALA A 165 -1.75 -9.20 -17.77
N ARG A 166 -2.31 -10.42 -17.88
CA ARG A 166 -3.10 -10.90 -19.03
C ARG A 166 -4.59 -10.62 -18.87
N CYS A 167 -5.11 -10.69 -17.65
CA CYS A 167 -6.48 -10.34 -17.29
C CYS A 167 -6.54 -8.86 -16.91
N ASP A 168 -6.18 -8.02 -17.88
CA ASP A 168 -6.48 -6.59 -17.88
C ASP A 168 -7.98 -6.44 -17.53
N SER A 169 -8.28 -6.03 -16.30
CA SER A 169 -9.61 -5.78 -15.72
C SER A 169 -10.58 -6.95 -15.42
N ASP A 170 -10.33 -8.20 -15.80
CA ASP A 170 -11.23 -9.32 -15.46
C ASP A 170 -10.65 -10.20 -14.34
N TYR A 171 -10.80 -9.71 -13.11
CA TYR A 171 -10.33 -10.35 -11.89
C TYR A 171 -11.34 -11.45 -11.53
N LEU A 172 -11.17 -12.61 -12.15
CA LEU A 172 -11.89 -13.83 -11.81
C LEU A 172 -11.16 -14.55 -10.68
N SER A 173 -11.94 -15.09 -9.73
CA SER A 173 -11.51 -15.77 -8.50
C SER A 173 -10.16 -16.49 -8.65
N ILE A 174 -9.08 -15.88 -8.15
CA ILE A 174 -7.79 -16.56 -8.15
C ILE A 174 -7.80 -17.50 -6.95
N GLN A 175 -7.73 -18.80 -7.21
CA GLN A 175 -7.69 -19.80 -6.15
C GLN A 175 -6.48 -19.55 -5.23
N GLY A 176 -6.71 -19.60 -3.91
CA GLY A 176 -5.67 -19.32 -2.92
C GLY A 176 -5.48 -17.85 -2.60
N SER A 177 -6.41 -16.97 -2.96
CA SER A 177 -6.48 -15.63 -2.38
C SER A 177 -7.09 -15.68 -0.97
N GLN A 178 -6.60 -14.82 -0.08
CA GLN A 178 -7.18 -14.62 1.24
C GLN A 178 -7.86 -13.24 1.28
N PRO A 179 -9.12 -13.17 1.74
CA PRO A 179 -9.74 -11.88 2.03
C PRO A 179 -9.03 -11.25 3.23
N THR A 180 -8.36 -10.12 2.98
CA THR A 180 -8.15 -9.04 3.96
C THR A 180 -7.58 -9.40 5.34
N GLY A 181 -6.59 -10.30 5.46
CA GLY A 181 -5.98 -10.48 6.78
C GLY A 181 -4.67 -11.23 6.88
N SER A 182 -4.67 -12.53 6.62
CA SER A 182 -3.63 -13.44 7.13
C SER A 182 -2.24 -13.26 6.50
N TYR A 183 -2.12 -12.43 5.45
CA TYR A 183 -0.88 -12.14 4.70
C TYR A 183 -0.59 -10.63 4.62
N TRP A 184 -0.91 -9.94 5.70
CA TRP A 184 -0.50 -8.56 5.92
C TRP A 184 0.51 -8.50 7.06
N ALA A 185 1.46 -7.60 6.92
CA ALA A 185 2.39 -7.23 7.97
C ALA A 185 2.03 -5.84 8.49
N GLY A 186 2.27 -5.61 9.78
CA GLY A 186 1.97 -4.33 10.41
C GLY A 186 3.05 -3.88 11.38
N CYS A 187 3.19 -2.56 11.50
CA CYS A 187 4.17 -1.94 12.38
C CYS A 187 3.65 -0.60 12.91
N THR A 188 4.03 -0.24 14.12
CA THR A 188 3.79 1.10 14.68
C THR A 188 5.09 1.83 14.91
N ILE A 189 5.07 3.15 14.71
CA ILE A 189 6.14 4.06 15.12
C ILE A 189 5.58 4.94 16.23
N ASN A 190 6.09 4.83 17.45
CA ASN A 190 5.65 5.61 18.61
C ASN A 190 6.85 6.19 19.35
N GLY A 191 6.94 7.52 19.46
CA GLY A 191 8.12 8.17 20.03
C GLY A 191 9.43 7.76 19.36
N GLN A 192 9.45 7.59 18.02
CA GLN A 192 10.59 7.07 17.25
C GLN A 192 10.94 5.58 17.51
N VAL A 193 10.14 4.88 18.31
CA VAL A 193 10.29 3.44 18.54
C VAL A 193 9.42 2.67 17.55
N VAL A 194 10.04 1.75 16.82
CA VAL A 194 9.39 0.87 15.85
C VAL A 194 9.01 -0.45 16.53
N THR A 195 7.75 -0.85 16.41
CA THR A 195 7.22 -2.10 17.01
C THR A 195 6.39 -2.87 16.00
N LYS A 196 6.79 -4.11 15.69
CA LYS A 196 6.02 -5.01 14.83
C LYS A 196 4.72 -5.41 15.53
N LEU A 197 3.61 -5.38 14.79
CA LEU A 197 2.31 -5.79 15.29
C LEU A 197 2.17 -7.32 15.24
N PRO A 198 1.49 -7.95 16.22
CA PRO A 198 1.11 -9.36 16.12
C PRO A 198 0.21 -9.61 14.92
N THR A 199 0.37 -10.76 14.25
CA THR A 199 -0.42 -11.14 13.07
C THR A 199 -1.93 -11.03 13.31
N SER A 200 -2.43 -11.47 14.47
CA SER A 200 -3.85 -11.39 14.80
C SER A 200 -4.37 -9.95 14.93
N ALA A 201 -3.54 -9.02 15.40
CA ALA A 201 -3.90 -7.61 15.48
C ALA A 201 -3.90 -6.95 14.08
N VAL A 202 -3.00 -7.39 13.21
CA VAL A 202 -2.98 -6.97 11.81
C VAL A 202 -4.23 -7.45 11.08
N GLU A 203 -4.52 -8.75 11.17
CA GLU A 203 -5.70 -9.37 10.57
C GLU A 203 -6.99 -8.68 11.02
N ALA A 204 -7.18 -8.48 12.32
CA ALA A 204 -8.35 -7.78 12.84
C ALA A 204 -8.47 -6.34 12.31
N ALA A 205 -7.35 -5.62 12.17
CA ALA A 205 -7.35 -4.26 11.64
C ALA A 205 -7.68 -4.22 10.14
N VAL A 206 -7.12 -5.14 9.35
CA VAL A 206 -7.38 -5.21 7.90
C VAL A 206 -8.83 -5.62 7.65
N GLN A 207 -9.36 -6.61 8.38
CA GLN A 207 -10.77 -6.99 8.32
C GLN A 207 -11.68 -5.82 8.69
N ALA A 208 -11.44 -5.16 9.82
CA ALA A 208 -12.24 -4.00 10.23
C ALA A 208 -12.22 -2.86 9.20
N GLN A 209 -11.13 -2.72 8.45
CA GLN A 209 -10.95 -1.65 7.48
C GLN A 209 -11.54 -1.99 6.10
N PHE A 210 -11.38 -3.23 5.64
CA PHE A 210 -11.63 -3.62 4.25
C PHE A 210 -12.70 -4.70 4.09
N ASP A 211 -13.12 -5.36 5.16
CA ASP A 211 -14.07 -6.48 5.15
C ASP A 211 -15.40 -6.12 5.85
N PRO A 212 -16.29 -5.37 5.17
CA PRO A 212 -17.57 -5.05 5.78
C PRO A 212 -18.59 -6.19 5.82
N SER A 213 -18.51 -7.24 4.97
CA SER A 213 -19.52 -8.34 4.96
C SER A 213 -19.45 -9.43 3.86
N GLU A 214 -18.41 -9.63 3.02
CA GLU A 214 -18.63 -10.38 1.75
C GLU A 214 -17.72 -11.60 1.47
N GLU A 215 -18.38 -12.74 1.19
CA GLU A 215 -17.91 -13.77 0.26
C GLU A 215 -17.93 -13.20 -1.18
N GLU A 216 -16.83 -13.33 -1.92
CA GLU A 216 -16.84 -13.15 -3.38
C GLU A 216 -17.69 -14.28 -4.02
N ALA A 217 -18.85 -13.94 -4.60
CA ALA A 217 -19.69 -14.89 -5.34
C ALA A 217 -19.25 -15.06 -6.81
#